data_AF-A0A1B7N499-F1
#
_entry.id   AF-A0A1B7N499-F1
#
_cell.length_a   1.000
_cell.length_b   1.000
_cell.length_c   1.000
_cell.angle_alpha   90.00
_cell.angle_beta   90.00
_cell.angle_gamma   90.00
#
_symmetry.space_group_name_H-M   'P 1'
#
loop_
_entity.id
_entity.type
_entity.pdbx_description
1 polymer ?
#
loop_
_entity_poly.entity_id
_entity_poly.type
_entity_poly.pdbx_seq_one_letter_code
_entity_poly.pdbx_strand_id
1 'polypeptide(L)'
;MAILPLTSPSYPNHNISGTPVSVSNRVPLMFRRLHRFHQMDFELAFWQLSYLCLAPKRVYRNVYYHKQTKNTWARDDPAILILLFASLFVAAIAWSIVYSYSPLQAVRLALLMILRDYLLVGALSATLIWFFANRVLVSPSSHSSPTDSSVEWAYAFDVHTNAFFPLYLTLYLAQLFLLPVVFKDNWVCLLIGNTLYLAGFAQYIYGIYLGLSALPFLIRSEILLAPLLPLFASYVVSLLGFHVTKHVLKAYFGS
;
A
#
# COMPACT_ATOMS: atom_id res chain seq x y z
N MET A 1 49.94 13.08 45.39
CA MET A 1 48.56 13.60 45.42
C MET A 1 48.54 14.92 44.68
N ALA A 2 48.05 14.92 43.44
CA ALA A 2 47.93 16.13 42.62
C ALA A 2 46.51 16.66 42.74
N ILE A 3 46.41 17.93 43.11
CA ILE A 3 45.18 18.66 43.42
C ILE A 3 44.62 19.15 42.08
N LEU A 4 43.41 18.72 41.70
CA LEU A 4 42.74 19.19 40.48
C LEU A 4 42.08 20.57 40.74
N PRO A 5 42.19 21.55 39.83
CA PRO A 5 41.45 22.80 39.95
C PRO A 5 39.99 22.61 39.50
N LEU A 6 39.05 23.10 40.30
CA LEU A 6 37.62 23.24 39.98
C LEU A 6 37.42 24.54 39.19
N THR A 7 37.36 24.46 37.87
CA THR A 7 36.82 25.53 37.03
C THR A 7 35.84 24.95 36.02
N SER A 8 34.55 25.18 36.27
CA SER A 8 33.46 24.91 35.33
C SER A 8 33.52 25.92 34.17
N PRO A 9 33.48 25.50 32.89
CA PRO A 9 33.37 26.43 31.78
C PRO A 9 31.92 26.92 31.67
N SER A 10 31.74 28.23 31.78
CA SER A 10 30.51 28.95 31.46
C SER A 10 30.26 28.92 29.95
N TYR A 11 29.13 28.36 29.53
CA TYR A 11 28.68 28.34 28.14
C TYR A 11 28.12 29.72 27.73
N PRO A 12 28.43 30.24 26.53
CA PRO A 12 27.82 31.46 26.03
C PRO A 12 26.39 31.19 25.55
N ASN A 13 25.45 32.01 26.03
CA ASN A 13 24.04 32.02 25.65
C ASN A 13 23.90 32.46 24.18
N HIS A 14 23.75 31.51 23.25
CA HIS A 14 23.40 31.83 21.87
C HIS A 14 21.88 31.80 21.74
N ASN A 15 21.26 32.98 21.76
CA ASN A 15 19.86 33.16 21.33
C ASN A 15 19.77 32.78 19.85
N ILE A 16 19.32 31.56 19.55
CA ILE A 16 18.96 31.15 18.20
C ILE A 16 17.53 31.64 17.98
N SER A 17 17.43 32.78 17.31
CA SER A 17 16.23 33.22 16.60
C SER A 17 15.70 32.06 15.76
N GLY A 18 14.50 31.59 16.08
CA GLY A 18 13.83 30.50 15.38
C GLY A 18 13.71 30.79 13.90
N THR A 19 14.48 30.05 13.09
CA THR A 19 14.25 29.96 11.66
C THR A 19 12.91 29.26 11.43
N PRO A 20 12.02 29.81 10.59
CA PRO A 20 10.75 29.15 10.31
C PRO A 20 11.04 27.83 9.59
N VAL A 21 10.53 26.74 10.17
CA VAL A 21 10.59 25.40 9.59
C VAL A 21 9.92 25.47 8.21
N SER A 22 10.73 25.39 7.16
CA SER A 22 10.28 25.37 5.77
C SER A 22 9.33 24.19 5.56
N VAL A 23 8.07 24.50 5.24
CA VAL A 23 6.99 23.56 4.90
C VAL A 23 7.21 23.00 3.48
N SER A 24 8.44 22.62 3.15
CA SER A 24 8.87 22.15 1.83
C SER A 24 9.18 20.65 1.82
N ASN A 25 8.26 19.85 2.37
CA ASN A 25 8.29 18.39 2.30
C ASN A 25 6.91 17.82 1.90
N ARG A 26 6.18 18.49 1.00
CA ARG A 26 4.83 18.04 0.57
C ARG A 26 4.83 16.91 -0.46
N VAL A 27 5.99 16.53 -1.01
CA VAL A 27 6.11 15.40 -1.92
C VAL A 27 7.01 14.34 -1.26
N PRO A 28 6.51 13.12 -1.00
CA PRO A 28 7.32 12.03 -0.50
C PRO A 28 8.58 11.85 -1.35
N LEU A 29 9.74 11.67 -0.71
CA LEU A 29 11.04 11.59 -1.37
C LEU A 29 11.10 10.52 -2.48
N MET A 30 10.26 9.49 -2.39
CA MET A 30 10.11 8.45 -3.42
C MET A 30 9.75 9.00 -4.80
N PHE A 31 8.81 9.94 -4.90
CA PHE A 31 8.41 10.53 -6.18
C PHE A 31 9.50 11.42 -6.78
N ARG A 32 10.34 12.03 -5.94
CA ARG A 32 11.49 12.84 -6.40
C ARG A 32 12.61 11.98 -6.99
N ARG A 33 12.70 10.71 -6.60
CA ARG A 33 13.76 9.78 -7.04
C ARG A 33 13.35 8.88 -8.20
N LEU A 34 12.11 8.97 -8.70
CA LEU A 34 11.59 8.11 -9.78
C LEU A 34 12.43 8.14 -11.07
N HIS A 35 13.21 9.21 -11.29
CA HIS A 35 14.02 9.41 -12.49
C HIS A 35 15.44 8.81 -12.40
N ARG A 36 15.88 8.28 -11.24
CA ARG A 36 17.23 7.70 -11.08
C ARG A 36 17.23 6.18 -11.25
N PHE A 37 17.00 5.72 -12.49
CA PHE A 37 16.90 4.30 -12.86
C PHE A 37 18.17 3.47 -12.56
N HIS A 38 19.36 4.07 -12.62
CA HIS A 38 20.64 3.34 -12.51
C HIS A 38 20.99 2.90 -11.07
N GLN A 39 20.31 3.43 -10.05
CA GLN A 39 20.57 3.12 -8.64
C GLN A 39 19.48 2.24 -8.02
N MET A 40 18.67 1.58 -8.85
CA MET A 40 17.47 0.86 -8.40
C MET A 40 17.67 -0.65 -8.40
N ASP A 41 17.51 -1.27 -7.24
CA ASP A 41 17.65 -2.72 -7.05
C ASP A 41 16.36 -3.47 -7.48
N PHE A 42 16.16 -3.64 -8.79
CA PHE A 42 14.99 -4.32 -9.34
C PHE A 42 14.85 -5.78 -8.90
N GLU A 43 15.97 -6.47 -8.69
CA GLU A 43 15.97 -7.86 -8.21
C GLU A 43 15.38 -7.98 -6.81
N LEU A 44 15.81 -7.10 -5.89
CA LEU A 44 15.27 -7.05 -4.54
C LEU A 44 13.77 -6.72 -4.55
N ALA A 45 13.37 -5.74 -5.37
CA ALA A 45 11.97 -5.37 -5.51
C ALA A 45 11.09 -6.52 -6.04
N PHE A 46 11.59 -7.28 -7.02
CA PHE A 46 10.91 -8.46 -7.54
C PHE A 46 10.75 -9.56 -6.48
N TRP A 47 11.81 -9.84 -5.72
CA TRP A 47 11.73 -10.78 -4.60
C TRP A 47 10.76 -10.31 -3.53
N GLN A 48 10.74 -9.02 -3.22
CA GLN A 48 9.82 -8.46 -2.25
C GLN A 48 8.35 -8.61 -2.67
N LEU A 49 8.02 -8.32 -3.94
CA LEU A 49 6.70 -8.55 -4.50
C LEU A 49 6.29 -10.03 -4.46
N SER A 50 7.21 -10.93 -4.79
CA SER A 50 6.99 -12.38 -4.76
C SER A 50 6.74 -12.88 -3.32
N TYR A 51 7.57 -12.44 -2.37
CA TYR A 51 7.40 -12.80 -0.96
C TYR A 51 6.13 -12.23 -0.36
N LEU A 52 5.62 -11.11 -0.87
CA LEU A 52 4.36 -10.56 -0.39
C LEU A 52 3.18 -11.48 -0.67
N CYS A 53 3.24 -12.26 -1.74
CA CYS A 53 2.22 -13.23 -2.11
C CYS A 53 2.39 -14.56 -1.36
N LEU A 54 3.64 -15.02 -1.18
CA LEU A 54 3.93 -16.35 -0.64
C LEU A 54 4.18 -16.37 0.87
N ALA A 55 4.81 -15.33 1.40
CA ALA A 55 5.27 -15.26 2.79
C ALA A 55 5.35 -13.79 3.28
N PRO A 56 4.21 -13.06 3.36
CA PRO A 56 4.22 -11.61 3.60
C PRO A 56 4.88 -11.21 4.92
N LYS A 57 4.82 -12.08 5.95
CA LYS A 57 5.52 -11.88 7.22
C LYS A 57 7.03 -11.68 7.06
N ARG A 58 7.66 -12.29 6.04
CA ARG A 58 9.09 -12.12 5.75
C ARG A 58 9.40 -10.69 5.30
N VAL A 59 8.57 -10.11 4.44
CA VAL A 59 8.74 -8.74 3.96
C VAL A 59 8.67 -7.74 5.11
N TYR A 60 7.72 -7.92 6.03
CA TYR A 60 7.53 -7.01 7.15
C TYR A 60 8.62 -7.12 8.22
N ARG A 61 9.26 -8.29 8.36
CA ARG A 61 10.49 -8.40 9.17
C ARG A 61 11.63 -7.55 8.62
N ASN A 62 11.77 -7.46 7.30
CA ASN A 62 12.80 -6.62 6.67
C ASN A 62 12.58 -5.12 6.93
N VAL A 63 11.33 -4.67 7.06
CA VAL A 63 11.00 -3.29 7.43
C VAL A 63 11.56 -2.93 8.81
N TYR A 64 11.49 -3.86 9.76
CA TYR A 64 12.07 -3.64 11.10
C TYR A 64 13.60 -3.45 11.03
N TYR A 65 14.30 -4.28 10.24
CA TYR A 65 15.75 -4.12 10.03
C TYR A 65 16.10 -2.82 9.27
N HIS A 66 15.25 -2.40 8.34
CA HIS A 66 15.41 -1.12 7.64
C HIS A 66 15.35 0.06 8.62
N LYS A 67 14.40 0.04 9.56
CA LYS A 67 14.30 1.07 10.58
C LYS A 67 15.56 1.15 11.44
N GLN A 68 16.16 0.02 11.80
CA GLN A 68 17.40 0.00 12.59
C GLN A 68 18.61 0.62 11.85
N THR A 69 18.65 0.48 10.53
CA THR A 69 19.81 0.91 9.72
C THR A 69 19.66 2.33 9.15
N LYS A 70 18.44 2.76 8.79
CA LYS A 70 18.18 4.08 8.19
C LYS A 70 17.33 5.02 9.03
N ASN A 71 16.83 4.55 10.17
CA ASN A 71 15.95 5.30 11.08
C ASN A 71 14.69 5.89 10.42
N THR A 72 14.22 5.32 9.31
CA THR A 72 12.95 5.66 8.65
C THR A 72 12.10 4.41 8.44
N TRP A 73 10.78 4.57 8.47
CA TRP A 73 9.86 3.46 8.20
C TRP A 73 9.52 3.34 6.72
N ALA A 74 9.33 4.48 6.06
CA ALA A 74 9.08 4.53 4.62
C ALA A 74 10.29 4.07 3.80
N ARG A 75 10.01 3.45 2.67
CA ARG A 75 11.00 3.10 1.66
C ARG A 75 11.47 4.34 0.92
N ASP A 76 12.71 4.25 0.48
CA ASP A 76 13.41 5.30 -0.26
C ASP A 76 13.61 4.94 -1.75
N ASP A 77 13.33 3.70 -2.13
CA ASP A 77 13.58 3.11 -3.44
C ASP A 77 12.28 3.03 -4.28
N PRO A 78 12.23 3.65 -5.48
CA PRO A 78 11.04 3.64 -6.31
C PRO A 78 10.84 2.33 -7.11
N ALA A 79 11.66 1.30 -6.90
CA ALA A 79 11.71 0.10 -7.75
C ALA A 79 10.41 -0.69 -7.75
N ILE A 80 9.80 -0.86 -6.57
CA ILE A 80 8.50 -1.52 -6.43
C ILE A 80 7.40 -0.75 -7.16
N LEU A 81 7.40 0.59 -7.08
CA LEU A 81 6.42 1.43 -7.78
C LEU A 81 6.53 1.27 -9.30
N ILE A 82 7.76 1.28 -9.84
CA ILE A 82 7.99 1.13 -11.27
C ILE A 82 7.56 -0.26 -11.76
N LEU A 83 7.92 -1.32 -11.02
CA LEU A 83 7.47 -2.67 -11.35
C LEU A 83 5.95 -2.79 -11.32
N LEU A 84 5.30 -2.12 -10.37
CA LEU A 84 3.84 -2.12 -10.26
C LEU A 84 3.18 -1.36 -11.43
N PHE A 85 3.71 -0.20 -11.81
CA PHE A 85 3.25 0.52 -13.01
C PHE A 85 3.43 -0.31 -14.28
N ALA A 86 4.57 -0.99 -14.43
CA ALA A 86 4.80 -1.90 -15.54
C ALA A 86 3.80 -3.05 -15.54
N SER A 87 3.49 -3.62 -14.37
CA SER A 87 2.50 -4.70 -14.26
C SER A 87 1.08 -4.23 -14.62
N LEU A 88 0.66 -3.05 -14.16
CA LEU A 88 -0.64 -2.46 -14.52
C LEU A 88 -0.72 -2.14 -16.01
N PHE A 89 0.38 -1.69 -16.61
CA PHE A 89 0.45 -1.47 -18.06
C PHE A 89 0.28 -2.78 -18.84
N VAL A 90 0.93 -3.87 -18.42
CA VAL A 90 0.75 -5.21 -19.02
C VAL A 90 -0.69 -5.69 -18.86
N ALA A 91 -1.29 -5.54 -17.69
CA ALA A 91 -2.70 -5.87 -17.48
C ALA A 91 -3.62 -5.04 -18.37
N ALA A 92 -3.39 -3.73 -18.50
CA ALA A 92 -4.18 -2.87 -19.37
C ALA A 92 -4.12 -3.32 -20.84
N ILE A 93 -2.96 -3.73 -21.34
CA ILE A 93 -2.84 -4.33 -22.68
C ILE A 93 -3.67 -5.61 -22.77
N ALA A 94 -3.54 -6.51 -21.79
CA ALA A 94 -4.26 -7.78 -21.79
C ALA A 94 -5.79 -7.59 -21.77
N TRP A 95 -6.30 -6.68 -20.93
CA TRP A 95 -7.72 -6.30 -20.92
C TRP A 95 -8.16 -5.62 -22.23
N SER A 96 -7.31 -4.78 -22.83
CA SER A 96 -7.61 -4.14 -24.12
C SER A 96 -7.75 -5.16 -25.25
N ILE A 97 -6.93 -6.22 -25.25
CA ILE A 97 -7.03 -7.31 -26.23
C ILE A 97 -8.35 -8.04 -26.06
N VAL A 98 -8.72 -8.40 -24.82
CA VAL A 98 -9.97 -9.14 -24.56
C VAL A 98 -11.20 -8.34 -24.97
N TYR A 99 -11.22 -7.02 -24.71
CA TYR A 99 -12.34 -6.15 -25.07
C TYR A 99 -12.21 -5.52 -26.47
N SER A 100 -11.21 -5.94 -27.27
CA SER A 100 -10.98 -5.46 -28.64
C SER A 100 -10.92 -3.93 -28.76
N TYR A 101 -10.21 -3.29 -27.83
CA TYR A 101 -10.03 -1.83 -27.81
C TYR A 101 -9.01 -1.34 -28.84
N SER A 102 -9.21 -0.11 -29.33
CA SER A 102 -8.24 0.56 -30.19
C SER A 102 -6.97 0.94 -29.42
N PRO A 103 -5.82 1.16 -30.07
CA PRO A 103 -4.59 1.53 -29.39
C PRO A 103 -4.72 2.77 -28.49
N LEU A 104 -5.50 3.76 -28.91
CA LEU A 104 -5.78 4.96 -28.11
C LEU A 104 -6.62 4.63 -26.86
N GLN A 105 -7.61 3.76 -27.00
CA GLN A 105 -8.41 3.27 -25.87
C GLN A 105 -7.56 2.44 -24.90
N ALA A 106 -6.62 1.65 -25.41
CA ALA A 106 -5.68 0.88 -24.59
C ALA A 106 -4.75 1.79 -23.77
N VAL A 107 -4.21 2.85 -24.38
CA VAL A 107 -3.41 3.86 -23.65
C VAL A 107 -4.28 4.56 -22.59
N ARG A 108 -5.51 4.94 -22.93
CA ARG A 108 -6.44 5.54 -21.97
C ARG A 108 -6.74 4.60 -20.81
N LEU A 109 -6.93 3.30 -21.08
CA LEU A 109 -7.15 2.27 -20.07
C LEU A 109 -5.94 2.12 -19.14
N ALA A 110 -4.73 2.08 -19.69
CA ALA A 110 -3.50 2.02 -18.91
C ALA A 110 -3.34 3.24 -17.98
N LEU A 111 -3.60 4.44 -18.50
CA LEU A 111 -3.58 5.67 -17.70
C LEU A 111 -4.66 5.64 -16.60
N LEU A 112 -5.87 5.14 -16.90
CA LEU A 112 -6.92 4.99 -15.89
C LEU A 112 -6.51 4.01 -14.78
N MET A 113 -5.96 2.85 -15.12
CA MET A 113 -5.51 1.87 -14.12
C MET A 113 -4.38 2.43 -13.25
N ILE A 114 -3.40 3.12 -13.83
CA ILE A 114 -2.27 3.67 -13.07
C ILE A 114 -2.71 4.88 -12.23
N LEU A 115 -3.38 5.86 -12.83
CA LEU A 115 -3.70 7.13 -12.16
C LEU A 115 -4.90 6.99 -11.21
N ARG A 116 -6.00 6.38 -11.66
CA ARG A 116 -7.22 6.27 -10.85
C ARG A 116 -7.12 5.07 -9.90
N ASP A 117 -6.89 3.86 -10.42
CA ASP A 117 -7.05 2.66 -9.59
C ASP A 117 -5.92 2.47 -8.59
N TYR A 118 -4.71 2.88 -8.97
CA TYR A 118 -3.55 2.76 -8.10
C TYR A 118 -3.20 4.07 -7.39
N LEU A 119 -2.87 5.15 -8.11
CA LEU A 119 -2.39 6.37 -7.45
C LEU A 119 -3.47 7.11 -6.64
N LEU A 120 -4.65 7.35 -7.22
CA LEU A 120 -5.72 8.08 -6.53
C LEU A 120 -6.28 7.26 -5.36
N VAL A 121 -6.68 6.00 -5.60
CA VAL A 121 -7.14 5.11 -4.52
C VAL A 121 -6.03 4.89 -3.50
N GLY A 122 -4.76 4.79 -3.91
CA GLY A 122 -3.63 4.65 -3.02
C GLY A 122 -3.38 5.86 -2.14
N ALA A 123 -3.45 7.08 -2.69
CA ALA A 123 -3.33 8.31 -1.91
C ALA A 123 -4.49 8.44 -0.90
N LEU A 124 -5.72 8.13 -1.31
CA LEU A 124 -6.89 8.13 -0.42
C LEU A 124 -6.74 7.08 0.68
N SER A 125 -6.39 5.84 0.32
CA SER A 125 -6.20 4.73 1.27
C SER A 125 -5.08 5.03 2.26
N ALA A 126 -3.93 5.52 1.78
CA ALA A 126 -2.80 5.91 2.62
C ALA A 126 -3.20 7.03 3.60
N THR A 127 -3.96 8.03 3.15
CA THR A 127 -4.43 9.13 4.00
C THR A 127 -5.40 8.64 5.08
N LEU A 128 -6.34 7.75 4.73
CA LEU A 128 -7.28 7.16 5.68
C LEU A 128 -6.55 6.29 6.71
N ILE A 129 -5.65 5.41 6.25
CA ILE A 129 -4.84 4.54 7.10
C ILE A 129 -3.97 5.36 8.04
N TRP A 130 -3.24 6.33 7.51
CA TRP A 130 -2.36 7.22 8.26
C TRP A 130 -3.13 8.00 9.34
N PHE A 131 -4.27 8.57 8.96
CA PHE A 131 -5.11 9.32 9.89
C PHE A 131 -5.67 8.40 10.98
N PHE A 132 -6.22 7.24 10.62
CA PHE A 132 -6.79 6.30 11.56
C PHE A 132 -5.72 5.74 12.52
N ALA A 133 -4.57 5.32 12.00
CA ALA A 133 -3.51 4.73 12.81
C ALA A 133 -2.96 5.72 13.85
N ASN A 134 -2.68 6.96 13.44
CA ASN A 134 -2.18 7.99 14.36
C ASN A 134 -3.22 8.45 15.40
N ARG A 135 -4.52 8.33 15.09
CA ARG A 135 -5.60 8.74 16.00
C ARG A 135 -6.03 7.64 16.97
N VAL A 136 -6.00 6.38 16.54
CA VAL A 136 -6.66 5.27 17.26
C VAL A 136 -5.66 4.21 17.75
N LEU A 137 -4.59 3.97 17.00
CA LEU A 137 -3.71 2.81 17.20
C LEU A 137 -2.40 3.16 17.91
N VAL A 138 -1.97 4.42 17.94
CA VAL A 138 -0.72 4.80 18.63
C VAL A 138 -0.85 4.62 20.15
N SER A 139 0.15 3.99 20.77
CA SER A 139 0.18 3.77 22.21
C SER A 139 0.32 5.08 23.02
N PRO A 140 -0.45 5.29 24.09
CA PRO A 140 -0.39 6.53 24.90
C PRO A 140 0.83 6.75 25.83
N SER A 141 1.88 5.92 25.81
CA SER A 141 2.94 5.93 26.86
C SER A 141 4.29 6.37 26.29
N SER A 142 5.27 7.04 26.91
CA SER A 142 5.51 7.94 28.08
C SER A 142 7.03 8.26 28.10
N HIS A 143 7.86 7.50 27.36
CA HIS A 143 9.33 7.62 27.30
C HIS A 143 9.91 7.79 25.89
N SER A 144 9.08 7.90 24.85
CA SER A 144 9.50 8.16 23.47
C SER A 144 9.05 9.55 23.04
N SER A 145 9.88 10.22 22.23
CA SER A 145 9.48 11.51 21.66
C SER A 145 8.19 11.33 20.83
N PRO A 146 7.27 12.31 20.81
CA PRO A 146 6.05 12.23 19.99
C PRO A 146 6.32 12.02 18.49
N THR A 147 7.52 12.40 18.04
CA THR A 147 7.97 12.24 16.66
C THR A 147 8.37 10.80 16.31
N ASP A 148 8.92 10.04 17.27
CA ASP A 148 9.35 8.65 17.04
C ASP A 148 8.22 7.62 17.07
N SER A 149 7.03 8.04 17.53
CA SER A 149 5.84 7.19 17.74
C SER A 149 4.71 7.46 16.75
N SER A 150 4.99 8.20 15.67
CA SER A 150 4.01 8.52 14.64
C SER A 150 4.17 7.64 13.39
N VAL A 151 3.04 7.29 12.77
CA VAL A 151 3.04 6.62 11.46
C VAL A 151 3.32 7.66 10.39
N GLU A 152 4.37 7.43 9.60
CA GLU A 152 4.72 8.25 8.43
C GLU A 152 3.70 8.05 7.30
N TRP A 153 3.23 9.12 6.63
CA TRP A 153 2.31 8.98 5.49
C TRP A 153 2.91 8.15 4.35
N ALA A 154 4.21 8.34 4.08
CA ALA A 154 4.93 7.59 3.06
C ALA A 154 4.94 6.09 3.38
N TYR A 155 5.05 5.72 4.66
CA TYR A 155 4.91 4.33 5.08
C TYR A 155 3.49 3.79 4.88
N ALA A 156 2.46 4.58 5.17
CA ALA A 156 1.08 4.17 4.89
C ALA A 156 0.84 3.93 3.38
N PHE A 157 1.46 4.74 2.51
CA PHE A 157 1.44 4.54 1.07
C PHE A 157 2.23 3.30 0.62
N ASP A 158 3.36 3.00 1.27
CA ASP A 158 4.09 1.75 1.05
C ASP A 158 3.29 0.51 1.45
N VAL A 159 2.52 0.60 2.55
CA VAL A 159 1.61 -0.46 2.99
C VAL A 159 0.49 -0.65 1.98
N HIS A 160 -0.09 0.43 1.43
CA HIS A 160 -1.03 0.33 0.31
C HIS A 160 -0.39 -0.35 -0.90
N THR A 161 0.82 0.08 -1.30
CA THR A 161 1.55 -0.47 -2.45
C THR A 161 1.77 -1.98 -2.29
N ASN A 162 2.14 -2.40 -1.09
CA ASN A 162 2.26 -3.80 -0.75
C ASN A 162 0.91 -4.52 -0.87
N ALA A 163 -0.10 -4.07 -0.14
CA ALA A 163 -1.41 -4.73 -0.12
C ALA A 163 -2.06 -4.78 -1.52
N PHE A 164 -1.79 -3.79 -2.37
CA PHE A 164 -2.33 -3.70 -3.72
C PHE A 164 -1.81 -4.79 -4.65
N PHE A 165 -0.55 -5.23 -4.51
CA PHE A 165 0.01 -6.20 -5.46
C PHE A 165 -0.69 -7.57 -5.43
N PRO A 166 -0.97 -8.21 -4.28
CA PRO A 166 -1.81 -9.42 -4.24
C PRO A 166 -3.22 -9.18 -4.78
N LEU A 167 -3.85 -8.04 -4.45
CA LEU A 167 -5.16 -7.68 -5.01
C LEU A 167 -5.11 -7.55 -6.54
N TYR A 168 -4.03 -6.97 -7.08
CA TYR A 168 -3.78 -6.87 -8.50
C TYR A 168 -3.71 -8.25 -9.16
N LEU A 169 -2.93 -9.18 -8.58
CA LEU A 169 -2.85 -10.55 -9.11
C LEU A 169 -4.23 -11.22 -9.13
N THR A 170 -5.04 -11.02 -8.10
CA THR A 170 -6.39 -11.63 -8.01
C THR A 170 -7.40 -10.97 -8.96
N LEU A 171 -7.54 -9.65 -8.94
CA LEU A 171 -8.62 -8.95 -9.65
C LEU A 171 -8.25 -8.49 -11.06
N TYR A 172 -6.97 -8.25 -11.37
CA TYR A 172 -6.55 -7.81 -12.69
C TYR A 172 -6.02 -8.96 -13.56
N LEU A 173 -5.31 -9.94 -12.97
CA LEU A 173 -4.78 -11.08 -13.72
C LEU A 173 -5.65 -12.33 -13.61
N ALA A 174 -5.90 -12.86 -12.41
CA ALA A 174 -6.66 -14.11 -12.27
C ALA A 174 -8.09 -13.95 -12.80
N GLN A 175 -8.72 -12.80 -12.57
CA GLN A 175 -10.02 -12.48 -13.14
C GLN A 175 -10.04 -12.56 -14.68
N LEU A 176 -8.98 -12.08 -15.34
CA LEU A 176 -8.89 -12.09 -16.80
C LEU A 176 -8.99 -13.53 -17.34
N PHE A 177 -8.30 -14.47 -16.72
CA PHE A 177 -8.37 -15.89 -17.08
C PHE A 177 -9.72 -16.52 -16.75
N LEU A 178 -10.42 -16.03 -15.73
CA LEU A 178 -11.73 -16.52 -15.31
C LEU A 178 -12.91 -15.89 -16.06
N LEU A 179 -12.69 -14.91 -16.95
CA LEU A 179 -13.76 -14.26 -17.72
C LEU A 179 -14.73 -15.23 -18.42
N PRO A 180 -14.28 -16.30 -19.11
CA PRO A 180 -15.19 -17.25 -19.77
C PRO A 180 -16.13 -17.97 -18.79
N VAL A 181 -15.72 -18.10 -17.53
CA VAL A 181 -16.52 -18.68 -16.47
C VAL A 181 -17.46 -17.63 -15.90
N VAL A 182 -16.95 -16.43 -15.60
CA VAL A 182 -17.69 -15.37 -14.92
C VAL A 182 -18.86 -14.82 -15.77
N PHE A 183 -18.75 -14.81 -17.10
CA PHE A 183 -19.82 -14.31 -17.96
C PHE A 183 -21.05 -15.21 -18.03
N LYS A 184 -20.99 -16.48 -17.60
CA LYS A 184 -22.15 -17.38 -17.61
C LYS A 184 -23.13 -17.06 -16.48
N ASP A 185 -24.43 -17.21 -16.75
CA ASP A 185 -25.54 -16.95 -15.79
C ASP A 185 -25.85 -18.15 -14.88
N ASN A 186 -24.80 -18.77 -14.35
CA ASN A 186 -24.93 -19.90 -13.44
C ASN A 186 -24.61 -19.47 -12.00
N TRP A 187 -25.27 -20.08 -11.02
CA TRP A 187 -24.98 -19.83 -9.61
C TRP A 187 -23.52 -20.15 -9.25
N VAL A 188 -22.92 -21.18 -9.85
CA VAL A 188 -21.49 -21.50 -9.65
C VAL A 188 -20.58 -20.37 -10.15
N CYS A 189 -20.94 -19.73 -11.25
CA CYS A 189 -20.20 -18.59 -11.81
C CYS A 189 -20.37 -17.34 -10.95
N LEU A 190 -21.56 -17.15 -10.36
CA LEU A 190 -21.79 -16.15 -9.31
C LEU A 190 -20.86 -16.38 -8.14
N LEU A 191 -20.84 -17.60 -7.59
CA LEU A 191 -20.02 -17.98 -6.45
C LEU A 191 -18.54 -17.71 -6.73
N ILE A 192 -18.02 -18.19 -7.86
CA ILE A 192 -16.61 -18.01 -8.25
C ILE A 192 -16.27 -16.53 -8.39
N GLY A 193 -17.09 -15.76 -9.11
CA GLY A 193 -16.86 -14.32 -9.30
C GLY A 193 -16.88 -13.54 -7.99
N ASN A 194 -17.88 -13.77 -7.15
CA ASN A 194 -18.00 -13.08 -5.87
C ASN A 194 -16.91 -13.52 -4.88
N THR A 195 -16.49 -14.80 -4.92
CA THR A 195 -15.37 -15.30 -4.11
C THR A 195 -14.06 -14.63 -4.52
N LEU A 196 -13.87 -14.37 -5.82
CA LEU A 196 -12.69 -13.67 -6.32
C LEU A 196 -12.59 -12.25 -5.74
N TYR A 197 -13.71 -11.51 -5.68
CA TYR A 197 -13.79 -10.19 -5.06
C TYR A 197 -13.57 -10.24 -3.56
N LEU A 198 -14.21 -11.19 -2.86
CA LEU A 198 -13.98 -11.42 -1.44
C LEU A 198 -12.49 -11.67 -1.17
N ALA A 199 -11.86 -12.58 -1.93
CA ALA A 199 -10.46 -12.91 -1.77
C ALA A 199 -9.54 -11.71 -2.02
N GLY A 200 -9.76 -10.96 -3.10
CA GLY A 200 -8.95 -9.78 -3.44
C GLY A 200 -9.01 -8.69 -2.37
N PHE A 201 -10.21 -8.34 -1.91
CA PHE A 201 -10.37 -7.34 -0.85
C PHE A 201 -9.90 -7.84 0.52
N ALA A 202 -10.11 -9.12 0.84
CA ALA A 202 -9.61 -9.70 2.08
C ALA A 202 -8.07 -9.72 2.13
N GLN A 203 -7.42 -10.09 1.01
CA GLN A 203 -5.97 -10.02 0.86
C GLN A 203 -5.46 -8.59 1.05
N TYR A 204 -6.14 -7.60 0.49
CA TYR A 204 -5.78 -6.19 0.64
C TYR A 204 -5.87 -5.73 2.11
N ILE A 205 -6.99 -6.00 2.79
CA ILE A 205 -7.18 -5.64 4.21
C ILE A 205 -6.14 -6.34 5.10
N TYR A 206 -5.90 -7.63 4.86
CA TYR A 206 -4.88 -8.38 5.60
C TYR A 206 -3.46 -7.86 5.34
N GLY A 207 -3.17 -7.45 4.10
CA GLY A 207 -1.91 -6.80 3.73
C GLY A 207 -1.67 -5.50 4.50
N ILE A 208 -2.72 -4.68 4.67
CA ILE A 208 -2.67 -3.46 5.50
C ILE A 208 -2.38 -3.80 6.96
N TYR A 209 -3.13 -4.75 7.53
CA TYR A 209 -2.95 -5.21 8.90
C TYR A 209 -1.52 -5.67 9.17
N LEU A 210 -0.97 -6.53 8.29
CA LEU A 210 0.39 -7.03 8.44
C LEU A 210 1.44 -5.92 8.35
N GLY A 211 1.22 -4.92 7.49
CA GLY A 211 2.11 -3.77 7.38
C GLY A 211 2.15 -2.95 8.66
N LEU A 212 0.99 -2.50 9.12
CA LEU A 212 0.94 -1.66 10.31
C LEU A 212 1.33 -2.42 11.59
N SER A 213 1.02 -3.72 11.68
CA SER A 213 1.42 -4.54 12.84
C SER A 213 2.93 -4.75 12.96
N ALA A 214 3.72 -4.37 11.95
CA ALA A 214 5.18 -4.36 12.05
C ALA A 214 5.71 -3.17 12.87
N LEU A 215 4.88 -2.15 13.11
CA LEU A 215 5.23 -0.97 13.89
C LEU A 215 5.06 -1.27 15.39
N PRO A 216 6.14 -1.24 16.20
CA PRO A 216 6.10 -1.68 17.60
C PRO A 216 5.33 -0.73 18.52
N PHE A 217 5.04 0.50 18.08
CA PHE A 217 4.32 1.51 18.84
C PHE A 217 2.81 1.53 18.57
N LEU A 218 2.33 0.71 17.63
CA LEU A 218 0.90 0.53 17.39
C LEU A 218 0.34 -0.55 18.31
N ILE A 219 -0.69 -0.20 19.08
CA ILE A 219 -1.45 -1.11 19.93
C ILE A 219 -2.77 -1.47 19.24
N ARG A 220 -3.26 -2.68 19.52
CA ARG A 220 -4.57 -3.17 19.05
C ARG A 220 -4.73 -3.11 17.52
N SER A 221 -3.69 -3.48 16.78
CA SER A 221 -3.70 -3.45 15.31
C SER A 221 -4.75 -4.41 14.71
N GLU A 222 -5.26 -5.36 15.50
CA GLU A 222 -6.33 -6.29 15.10
C GLU A 222 -7.62 -5.56 14.68
N ILE A 223 -7.84 -4.32 15.16
CA ILE A 223 -8.97 -3.48 14.73
C ILE A 223 -8.94 -3.20 13.23
N LEU A 224 -7.76 -3.21 12.60
CA LEU A 224 -7.62 -3.05 11.15
C LEU A 224 -8.26 -4.19 10.35
N LEU A 225 -8.53 -5.34 10.97
CA LEU A 225 -9.23 -6.46 10.35
C LEU A 225 -10.76 -6.31 10.42
N ALA A 226 -11.30 -5.36 11.20
CA ALA A 226 -12.73 -5.15 11.35
C ALA A 226 -13.51 -5.00 10.03
N PRO A 227 -12.98 -4.35 8.97
CA PRO A 227 -13.64 -4.27 7.66
C PRO A 227 -13.89 -5.62 6.98
N LEU A 228 -13.21 -6.70 7.40
CA LEU A 228 -13.48 -8.05 6.88
C LEU A 228 -14.89 -8.55 7.23
N LEU A 229 -15.46 -8.12 8.36
CA LEU A 229 -16.79 -8.55 8.78
C LEU A 229 -17.90 -8.04 7.85
N PRO A 230 -18.04 -6.72 7.60
CA PRO A 230 -19.02 -6.23 6.62
C PRO A 230 -18.70 -6.70 5.20
N LEU A 231 -17.42 -6.90 4.84
CA LEU A 231 -17.05 -7.49 3.55
C LEU A 231 -17.61 -8.91 3.40
N PHE A 232 -17.39 -9.78 4.40
CA PHE A 232 -17.90 -11.14 4.39
C PHE A 232 -19.43 -11.18 4.42
N ALA A 233 -20.08 -10.33 5.22
CA ALA A 233 -21.54 -10.21 5.23
C ALA A 233 -22.08 -9.79 3.85
N SER A 234 -21.46 -8.81 3.20
CA SER A 234 -21.83 -8.37 1.86
C SER A 234 -21.63 -9.46 0.81
N TYR A 235 -20.59 -10.28 0.95
CA TYR A 235 -20.38 -11.46 0.12
C TYR A 235 -21.51 -12.47 0.29
N VAL A 236 -21.90 -12.82 1.52
CA VAL A 236 -23.01 -13.76 1.76
C VAL A 236 -24.31 -13.24 1.15
N VAL A 237 -24.62 -11.95 1.34
CA VAL A 237 -25.80 -11.32 0.74
C VAL A 237 -25.73 -11.34 -0.79
N SER A 238 -24.55 -11.12 -1.37
CA SER A 238 -24.39 -11.13 -2.83
C SER A 238 -24.70 -12.50 -3.46
N LEU A 239 -24.56 -13.61 -2.71
CA LEU A 239 -24.89 -14.95 -3.19
C LEU A 239 -26.38 -15.20 -3.44
N LEU A 240 -27.26 -14.28 -3.02
CA LEU A 240 -28.70 -14.31 -3.28
C LEU A 240 -29.08 -13.92 -4.73
N GLY A 241 -28.10 -13.60 -5.57
CA GLY A 241 -28.33 -13.30 -7.00
C GLY A 241 -27.57 -12.09 -7.54
N PHE A 242 -26.74 -11.43 -6.74
CA PHE A 242 -25.97 -10.25 -7.16
C PHE A 242 -24.58 -10.66 -7.68
N HIS A 243 -24.39 -10.59 -9.00
CA HIS A 243 -23.11 -10.89 -9.64
C HIS A 243 -22.16 -9.68 -9.59
N VAL A 244 -21.35 -9.59 -8.53
CA VAL A 244 -20.43 -8.45 -8.30
C VAL A 244 -19.50 -8.23 -9.49
N THR A 245 -18.88 -9.31 -9.99
CA THR A 245 -17.91 -9.19 -11.09
C THR A 245 -18.55 -8.64 -12.37
N LYS A 246 -19.76 -9.11 -12.74
CA LYS A 246 -20.46 -8.60 -13.93
C LYS A 246 -20.79 -7.12 -13.78
N HIS A 247 -21.29 -6.72 -12.61
CA HIS A 247 -21.58 -5.32 -12.33
C HIS A 247 -20.33 -4.43 -12.41
N VAL A 248 -19.21 -4.87 -11.84
CA VAL A 248 -17.96 -4.11 -11.88
C VAL A 248 -17.39 -4.05 -13.30
N LEU A 249 -17.34 -5.18 -14.02
CA LEU A 249 -16.85 -5.21 -15.40
C LEU A 249 -17.70 -4.31 -16.33
N LYS A 250 -19.02 -4.34 -16.19
CA LYS A 250 -19.93 -3.46 -16.92
C LYS A 250 -19.70 -1.99 -16.60
N ALA A 251 -19.58 -1.64 -15.31
CA ALA A 251 -19.31 -0.28 -14.89
C ALA A 251 -17.93 0.23 -15.37
N TYR A 252 -16.95 -0.67 -15.44
CA TYR A 252 -15.57 -0.33 -15.74
C TYR A 252 -15.29 -0.25 -17.26
N PHE A 253 -15.78 -1.22 -18.03
CA PHE A 253 -15.53 -1.37 -19.47
C PHE A 253 -16.72 -0.96 -20.35
N GLY A 254 -17.88 -0.68 -19.76
CA GLY A 254 -19.07 -0.23 -20.49
C GLY A 254 -19.79 -1.31 -21.31
N SER A 255 -19.54 -2.60 -21.04
CA SER A 255 -20.18 -3.74 -21.73
C SER A 255 -21.54 -4.13 -21.14
#